data_AF-A0A918CAX5-F1
#
_entry.id   AF-A0A918CAX5-F1
#
_cell.length_a   1.000
_cell.length_b   1.000
_cell.length_c   1.000
_cell.angle_alpha   90.00
_cell.angle_beta   90.00
_cell.angle_gamma   90.00
#
_symmetry.space_group_name_H-M   'P 1'
#
loop_
_entity.id
_entity.type
_entity.pdbx_description
1 polymer ?
#
loop_
_entity_poly.entity_id
_entity_poly.type
_entity_poly.pdbx_seq_one_letter_code
_entity_poly.pdbx_strand_id
1 'polypeptide(L)'
;MRIVLGLLCVVLSLAAVALAALSLGALASLNAGSAPPLLSAVSAAETVLSGRIHLTLEAFWRALSWAGLCCACVWFAAYLKPR
;
A
#
# COMPACT_ATOMS: atom_id res chain seq x y z
N MET A 1 -2.50 -4.10 -28.36
CA MET A 1 -1.69 -4.66 -27.25
C MET A 1 -1.00 -3.60 -26.40
N ARG A 2 -0.29 -2.60 -26.97
CA ARG A 2 0.38 -1.52 -26.20
C ARG A 2 -0.51 -0.74 -25.23
N ILE A 3 -1.76 -0.44 -25.62
CA ILE A 3 -2.72 0.30 -24.78
C ILE A 3 -3.11 -0.50 -23.52
N VAL A 4 -3.27 -1.81 -23.64
CA VAL A 4 -3.61 -2.70 -22.52
C VAL A 4 -2.45 -2.78 -21.53
N LEU A 5 -1.20 -2.89 -22.01
CA LEU A 5 -0.02 -2.85 -21.15
C LEU A 5 0.15 -1.49 -20.46
N GLY A 6 -0.09 -0.39 -21.17
CA GLY A 6 -0.07 0.95 -20.58
C GLY A 6 -1.09 1.09 -19.45
N LEU A 7 -2.32 0.64 -19.67
CA LEU A 7 -3.39 0.67 -18.68
C LEU A 7 -3.05 -0.20 -17.46
N LEU A 8 -2.49 -1.41 -17.68
CA LEU A 8 -2.06 -2.29 -16.58
C LEU A 8 -0.95 -1.64 -15.73
N CYS A 9 0.00 -0.96 -16.38
CA CYS A 9 1.11 -0.27 -15.71
C CYS A 9 0.60 0.92 -14.86
N VAL A 10 -0.40 1.66 -15.36
CA VAL A 10 -1.06 2.73 -14.60
C VAL A 10 -1.82 2.17 -13.39
N VAL A 11 -2.56 1.07 -13.57
CA VAL A 11 -3.28 0.42 -12.46
C VAL A 11 -2.31 -0.10 -11.39
N LEU A 12 -1.20 -0.74 -11.80
CA LEU A 12 -0.18 -1.26 -10.89
C LEU A 12 0.54 -0.15 -10.12
N SER A 13 0.82 0.98 -10.76
CA SER A 13 1.45 2.14 -10.10
C SER A 13 0.50 2.84 -9.14
N LEU A 14 -0.78 3.01 -9.49
CA LEU A 14 -1.82 3.50 -8.58
C LEU A 14 -1.99 2.58 -7.37
N ALA A 15 -2.02 1.26 -7.59
CA ALA A 15 -2.07 0.29 -6.51
C ALA A 15 -0.83 0.41 -5.61
N ALA A 16 0.38 0.51 -6.18
CA ALA A 16 1.60 0.69 -5.40
C ALA A 16 1.55 1.94 -4.50
N VAL A 17 1.05 3.08 -5.01
CA VAL A 17 0.89 4.31 -4.22
C VAL A 17 -0.12 4.12 -3.09
N ALA A 18 -1.25 3.47 -3.35
CA ALA A 18 -2.25 3.18 -2.32
C ALA A 18 -1.71 2.24 -1.23
N LEU A 19 -0.95 1.21 -1.61
CA LEU A 19 -0.30 0.31 -0.65
C LEU A 19 0.80 1.01 0.17
N ALA A 20 1.52 1.96 -0.40
CA ALA A 20 2.50 2.77 0.31
C ALA A 20 1.83 3.72 1.31
N ALA A 21 0.68 4.30 0.98
CA ALA A 21 -0.09 5.09 1.92
C ALA A 21 -0.61 4.22 3.09
N LEU A 22 -1.08 3.00 2.80
CA LEU A 22 -1.53 2.05 3.82
C LEU A 22 -0.38 1.60 4.73
N SER A 23 0.84 1.38 4.22
CA SER A 23 1.99 1.05 5.08
C SER A 23 2.36 2.20 6.01
N LEU A 24 2.28 3.45 5.54
CA LEU A 24 2.44 4.65 6.38
C LEU A 24 1.33 4.79 7.42
N GLY A 25 0.08 4.46 7.07
CA GLY A 25 -1.04 4.41 8.01
C GLY A 25 -0.86 3.37 9.12
N ALA A 26 -0.42 2.16 8.76
CA ALA A 26 -0.08 1.12 9.72
C ALA A 26 1.07 1.57 10.65
N LEU A 27 2.12 2.22 10.13
CA LEU A 27 3.19 2.79 10.98
C LEU A 27 2.69 3.95 11.87
N ALA A 28 1.79 4.79 11.37
CA ALA A 28 1.23 5.89 12.15
C ALA A 28 0.45 5.38 13.37
N SER A 29 -0.16 4.20 13.29
CA SER A 29 -0.80 3.55 14.44
C SER A 29 0.18 3.18 15.57
N LEU A 30 1.45 2.92 15.24
CA LEU A 30 2.51 2.63 16.22
C LEU A 30 2.97 3.87 16.98
N ASN A 31 2.77 5.07 16.43
CA ASN A 31 3.23 6.33 17.02
C ASN A 31 2.16 7.43 16.96
N ALA A 32 0.95 7.08 17.40
CA ALA A 32 -0.25 7.94 17.34
C ALA A 32 -0.08 9.29 18.08
N GLY A 33 0.85 9.40 19.02
CA GLY A 33 1.12 10.63 19.78
C GLY A 33 1.85 11.73 19.01
N SER A 34 2.49 11.42 17.87
CA SER A 34 3.26 12.39 17.06
C SER A 34 2.83 12.43 15.59
N ALA A 35 1.78 11.69 15.22
CA ALA A 35 1.33 11.59 13.85
C ALA A 35 0.54 12.85 13.43
N PRO A 36 0.84 13.47 12.27
CA PRO A 36 0.01 14.52 11.69
C PRO A 36 -1.40 14.01 11.36
N PRO A 37 -2.43 14.88 11.38
CA PRO A 37 -3.85 14.48 11.29
C PRO A 37 -4.21 13.74 10.00
N LEU A 38 -3.48 14.02 8.91
CA LEU A 38 -3.60 13.28 7.65
C LEU A 38 -3.23 11.80 7.80
N LEU A 39 -2.18 11.49 8.55
CA LEU A 39 -1.75 10.11 8.78
C LEU A 39 -2.71 9.35 9.70
N SER A 40 -3.41 10.03 10.60
CA SER A 40 -4.46 9.43 11.44
C SER A 40 -5.68 8.99 10.64
N ALA A 41 -6.06 9.74 9.58
CA ALA A 41 -7.13 9.31 8.68
C ALA A 41 -6.72 8.08 7.87
N VAL A 42 -5.48 8.04 7.40
CA VAL A 42 -4.93 6.90 6.65
C VAL A 42 -4.76 5.67 7.55
N SER A 43 -4.36 5.85 8.82
CA SER A 43 -4.29 4.74 9.78
C SER A 43 -5.67 4.17 10.09
N ALA A 44 -6.71 5.00 10.23
CA ALA A 44 -8.08 4.53 10.43
C ALA A 44 -8.57 3.70 9.23
N ALA A 45 -8.30 4.17 8.00
CA ALA A 45 -8.61 3.43 6.78
C ALA A 45 -7.87 2.08 6.71
N GLU A 46 -6.58 2.05 7.07
CA GLU A 46 -5.79 0.83 7.17
C GLU A 46 -6.37 -0.14 8.21
N THR A 47 -6.75 0.37 9.38
CA THR A 47 -7.28 -0.46 10.49
C THR A 47 -8.62 -1.10 10.11
N VAL A 48 -9.50 -0.36 9.42
CA VAL A 48 -10.79 -0.88 8.91
C VAL A 48 -10.57 -1.93 7.84
N LEU A 49 -9.69 -1.66 6.87
CA LEU A 49 -9.42 -2.58 5.77
C LEU A 49 -8.80 -3.87 6.28
N SER A 50 -7.86 -3.76 7.20
CA SER A 50 -7.13 -4.88 7.75
C SER A 50 -7.98 -5.70 8.74
N GLY A 51 -8.89 -5.07 9.47
CA GLY A 51 -9.95 -5.74 10.24
C GLY A 51 -10.90 -6.56 9.37
N ARG A 52 -11.22 -6.10 8.15
CA ARG A 52 -12.01 -6.87 7.17
C ARG A 52 -11.28 -8.09 6.62
N ILE A 53 -9.95 -8.00 6.48
CA ILE A 53 -9.12 -9.07 5.90
C ILE A 53 -8.67 -10.08 6.98
N HIS A 54 -9.06 -9.91 8.25
CA HIS A 54 -8.69 -10.79 9.37
C HIS A 54 -7.16 -10.99 9.49
N LEU A 55 -6.37 -9.99 9.09
CA LEU A 55 -4.92 -10.02 9.26
C LEU A 55 -4.60 -9.78 10.74
N THR A 56 -4.61 -10.80 11.60
CA THR A 56 -4.22 -10.68 13.01
C THR A 56 -2.70 -10.58 13.19
N LEU A 57 -2.02 -9.86 12.29
CA LEU A 57 -0.60 -9.57 12.35
C LEU A 57 -0.39 -8.26 13.12
N GLU A 58 0.70 -8.18 13.88
CA GLU A 58 1.11 -6.92 14.51
C GLU A 58 1.24 -5.81 13.46
N ALA A 59 0.97 -4.55 13.86
CA ALA A 59 0.95 -3.41 12.95
C ALA A 59 2.26 -3.25 12.14
N PHE A 60 3.40 -3.63 12.73
CA PHE A 60 4.69 -3.68 12.03
C PHE A 60 4.72 -4.69 10.89
N TRP A 61 4.28 -5.93 11.14
CA TRP A 61 4.23 -6.99 10.13
C TRP A 61 3.22 -6.69 9.02
N ARG A 62 2.09 -6.07 9.37
CA ARG A 62 1.13 -5.55 8.39
C ARG A 62 1.76 -4.49 7.48
N ALA A 63 2.42 -3.48 8.05
CA ALA A 63 3.10 -2.46 7.27
C ALA A 63 4.17 -3.06 6.33
N LEU A 64 4.93 -4.04 6.82
CA LEU A 64 5.92 -4.78 6.04
C LEU A 64 5.27 -5.53 4.87
N SER A 65 4.12 -6.16 5.09
CA SER A 65 3.38 -6.88 4.04
C SER A 65 2.86 -5.93 2.95
N TRP A 66 2.33 -4.77 3.32
CA TRP A 66 1.89 -3.73 2.38
C TRP A 66 3.07 -3.17 1.58
N ALA A 67 4.21 -2.94 2.23
CA ALA A 67 5.44 -2.50 1.57
C ALA A 67 6.00 -3.56 0.60
N GLY A 68 5.96 -4.84 0.97
CA GLY A 68 6.37 -5.94 0.10
C GLY A 68 5.49 -6.06 -1.15
N LEU A 69 4.17 -5.99 -0.98
CA LEU A 69 3.21 -5.98 -2.09
C LEU A 69 3.38 -4.76 -3.00
N CYS A 70 3.63 -3.58 -2.43
CA CYS A 70 3.97 -2.37 -3.18
C CYS A 70 5.21 -2.60 -4.06
N CYS A 71 6.28 -3.16 -3.48
CA CYS A 71 7.52 -3.46 -4.20
C CYS A 71 7.29 -4.47 -5.34
N ALA A 72 6.50 -5.51 -5.09
CA ALA A 72 6.09 -6.47 -6.12
C ALA A 72 5.31 -5.80 -7.26
N CYS A 73 4.33 -4.94 -6.97
CA CYS A 73 3.57 -4.20 -7.97
C CYS A 73 4.46 -3.29 -8.83
N VAL A 74 5.41 -2.58 -8.22
CA VAL A 74 6.38 -1.73 -8.94
C VAL A 74 7.29 -2.58 -9.82
N TRP A 75 7.76 -3.73 -9.32
CA TRP A 75 8.61 -4.63 -10.09
C TRP A 75 7.87 -5.22 -11.30
N PHE A 76 6.62 -5.64 -11.12
CA PHE A 76 5.76 -6.07 -12.23
C PHE A 76 5.49 -4.94 -13.23
N ALA A 77 5.23 -3.72 -12.76
CA ALA A 77 5.04 -2.56 -13.64
C ALA A 77 6.30 -2.24 -14.45
N ALA A 78 7.48 -2.34 -13.83
CA ALA A 78 8.76 -2.15 -14.50
C ALA A 78 9.04 -3.26 -15.54
N TYR A 79 8.68 -4.51 -15.23
CA TYR A 79 8.84 -5.65 -16.14
C TYR A 79 7.89 -5.58 -17.33
N LEU A 80 6.67 -5.09 -17.13
CA LEU A 80 5.66 -4.90 -18.17
C LEU A 80 5.91 -3.67 -19.04
N LYS A 81 6.83 -2.77 -18.67
CA LYS A 81 7.12 -1.58 -19.47
C LYS A 81 7.65 -2.04 -20.85
N PRO A 82 6.89 -1.82 -21.94
CA PRO A 82 7.26 -2.34 -23.25
C PRO A 82 8.54 -1.65 -23.73
N ARG A 83 9.55 -2.43 -24.08
CA ARG A 83 10.70 -1.95 -24.87
C ARG A 83 10.24 -1.61 -26.29
#